data_AF-A0A9D7PGC9-F1
#
_entry.id   AF-A0A9D7PGC9-F1
#
_cell.length_a   1.000
_cell.length_b   1.000
_cell.length_c   1.000
_cell.angle_alpha   90.00
_cell.angle_beta   90.00
_cell.angle_gamma   90.00
#
_symmetry.space_group_name_H-M   'P 1'
#
loop_
_entity.id
_entity.type
_entity.pdbx_description
1 polymer ?
#
loop_
_entity_poly.entity_id
_entity_poly.type
_entity_poly.pdbx_seq_one_letter_code
_entity_poly.pdbx_strand_id
1 'polypeptide(L)'
;MVNANAILMHPVTGLRAVNEVPQIAQFEFGAVACSEAVKALIANVRPGLSEFDAVRQMQLGVLPHSCHTMLSSGDRLVGLNSPSGRVLGPGDPVTTAVGYIGGLTSRMGWMAADEGGLPEAARDYVERLAGPYFLCAAEWYETIGIGVTGGELDALARRHLGSPFFNLVLNPGHLIHLDEWMNTPVYPGSREAFVSGQVVQCDIIPAAGPPYHGANIEDGVALLDERGRDELRERFPEVWGRIAARRAFMLDVLGIRLKPEVLPLSNMAGAMPPFWLAPQRIVARA
;
A
#
# COMPACT_ATOMS: atom_id res chain seq x y z
N MET A 1 1.87 36.24 15.24
CA MET A 1 1.27 34.92 15.03
C MET A 1 2.41 33.91 14.98
N VAL A 2 2.35 32.82 15.74
CA VAL A 2 3.36 31.74 15.71
C VAL A 2 2.69 30.50 15.10
N ASN A 3 3.36 29.86 14.15
CA ASN A 3 2.87 28.63 13.53
C ASN A 3 2.92 27.49 14.56
N ALA A 4 1.77 26.90 14.87
CA ALA A 4 1.62 25.83 15.84
C ALA A 4 1.23 24.47 15.20
N ASN A 5 1.38 24.33 13.87
CA ASN A 5 0.98 23.12 13.14
C ASN A 5 1.64 21.84 13.70
N ALA A 6 2.89 21.95 14.16
CA ALA A 6 3.64 20.84 14.72
C ALA A 6 2.95 20.17 15.93
N ILE A 7 2.13 20.89 16.70
CA ILE A 7 1.37 20.32 17.83
C ILE A 7 0.46 19.18 17.36
N LEU A 8 -0.15 19.33 16.18
CA LEU A 8 -1.07 18.33 15.62
C LEU A 8 -0.38 17.38 14.66
N MET A 9 0.52 17.90 13.81
CA MET A 9 0.99 17.19 12.61
C MET A 9 2.48 16.85 12.61
N HIS A 10 3.26 17.13 13.66
CA HIS A 10 4.66 16.67 13.67
C HIS A 10 4.69 15.13 13.54
N PRO A 11 5.52 14.56 12.65
CA PRO A 11 5.51 13.13 12.30
C PRO A 11 5.99 12.17 13.41
N VAL A 12 6.21 12.69 14.63
CA VAL A 12 6.70 11.90 15.78
C VAL A 12 6.02 12.39 17.05
N THR A 13 6.07 13.70 17.29
CA THR A 13 5.56 14.32 18.53
C THR A 13 4.17 14.94 18.39
N GLY A 14 3.62 14.99 17.18
CA GLY A 14 2.29 15.55 16.92
C GLY A 14 1.21 14.65 17.50
N LEU A 15 0.15 15.26 18.05
CA LEU A 15 -0.94 14.53 18.69
C LEU A 15 -1.61 13.51 17.76
N ARG A 16 -1.60 13.75 16.45
CA ARG A 16 -2.16 12.83 15.44
C ARG A 16 -1.18 11.74 15.01
N ALA A 17 0.11 11.88 15.31
CA ALA A 17 1.09 10.87 14.91
C ALA A 17 0.96 9.58 15.72
N VAL A 18 0.56 9.68 17.00
CA VAL A 18 0.48 8.57 17.94
C VAL A 18 -0.98 8.27 18.24
N ASN A 19 -1.45 7.10 17.82
CA ASN A 19 -2.83 6.65 17.97
C ASN A 19 -2.98 5.77 19.21
N GLU A 20 -4.15 5.82 19.83
CA GLU A 20 -4.52 4.88 20.88
C GLU A 20 -4.89 3.51 20.29
N VAL A 21 -4.79 2.44 21.09
CA VAL A 21 -5.14 1.08 20.66
C VAL A 21 -6.57 0.96 20.09
N PRO A 22 -7.62 1.56 20.70
CA PRO A 22 -8.96 1.56 20.11
C PRO A 22 -9.03 2.24 18.74
N GLN A 23 -8.24 3.28 18.54
CA GLN A 23 -8.18 4.00 17.28
C GLN A 23 -7.50 3.15 16.19
N ILE A 24 -6.43 2.42 16.53
CA ILE A 24 -5.79 1.45 15.63
C ILE A 24 -6.77 0.32 15.27
N ALA A 25 -7.57 -0.16 16.22
CA ALA A 25 -8.61 -1.15 15.94
C ALA A 25 -9.68 -0.62 14.96
N GLN A 26 -10.06 0.66 15.07
CA GLN A 26 -10.96 1.30 14.10
C GLN A 26 -10.30 1.47 12.73
N PHE A 27 -9.02 1.84 12.70
CA PHE A 27 -8.26 1.99 11.47
C PHE A 27 -8.07 0.66 10.75
N GLU A 28 -7.91 -0.44 11.48
CA GLU A 28 -7.91 -1.78 10.90
C GLU A 28 -9.22 -2.10 10.16
N PHE A 29 -10.37 -1.70 10.70
CA PHE A 29 -11.65 -1.85 10.01
C PHE A 29 -11.69 -1.02 8.70
N GLY A 30 -11.19 0.21 8.71
CA GLY A 30 -11.05 1.04 7.51
C GLY A 30 -10.14 0.41 6.46
N ALA A 31 -8.95 -0.07 6.87
CA ALA A 31 -8.01 -0.76 6.00
C ALA A 31 -8.58 -2.07 5.42
N VAL A 32 -9.35 -2.82 6.22
CA VAL A 32 -10.09 -4.00 5.74
C VAL A 32 -11.06 -3.59 4.63
N ALA A 33 -11.87 -2.55 4.85
CA ALA A 33 -12.84 -2.09 3.85
C ALA A 33 -12.16 -1.66 2.54
N CYS A 34 -11.03 -0.94 2.60
CA CYS A 34 -10.22 -0.61 1.43
C CYS A 34 -9.74 -1.86 0.68
N SER A 35 -9.16 -2.79 1.42
CA SER A 35 -8.56 -3.99 0.84
C SER A 35 -9.62 -4.94 0.24
N GLU A 36 -10.78 -5.09 0.87
CA GLU A 36 -11.88 -5.88 0.31
C GLU A 36 -12.48 -5.22 -0.94
N ALA A 37 -12.57 -3.90 -0.99
CA ALA A 37 -12.99 -3.17 -2.18
C ALA A 37 -12.05 -3.42 -3.37
N VAL A 38 -10.73 -3.35 -3.15
CA VAL A 38 -9.73 -3.63 -4.20
C VAL A 38 -9.73 -5.11 -4.59
N LYS A 39 -9.87 -6.04 -3.63
CA LYS A 39 -10.04 -7.47 -3.92
C LYS A 39 -11.28 -7.73 -4.79
N ALA A 40 -12.41 -7.12 -4.45
CA ALA A 40 -13.65 -7.27 -5.20
C ALA A 40 -13.53 -6.72 -6.63
N LEU A 41 -12.85 -5.59 -6.82
CA LEU A 41 -12.50 -5.09 -8.15
C LEU A 41 -11.67 -6.13 -8.92
N ILE A 42 -10.52 -6.53 -8.38
CA ILE A 42 -9.57 -7.42 -9.08
C ILE A 42 -10.23 -8.76 -9.42
N ALA A 43 -11.10 -9.29 -8.55
CA ALA A 43 -11.82 -10.54 -8.80
C ALA A 43 -12.86 -10.46 -9.93
N ASN A 44 -13.38 -9.27 -10.26
CA ASN A 44 -14.53 -9.11 -11.17
C ASN A 44 -14.25 -8.26 -12.42
N VAL A 45 -13.13 -7.54 -12.43
CA VAL A 45 -12.72 -6.69 -13.54
C VAL A 45 -12.32 -7.53 -14.75
N ARG A 46 -12.64 -7.03 -15.95
CA ARG A 46 -12.38 -7.69 -17.23
C ARG A 46 -12.38 -6.66 -18.37
N PRO A 47 -11.74 -6.96 -19.51
CA PRO A 47 -11.86 -6.13 -20.70
C PRO A 47 -13.31 -5.88 -21.09
N GLY A 48 -13.58 -4.68 -21.62
CA GLY A 48 -14.92 -4.24 -22.04
C GLY A 48 -15.71 -3.49 -20.98
N LEU A 49 -15.29 -3.51 -19.71
CA LEU A 49 -15.86 -2.61 -18.69
C LEU A 49 -15.33 -1.19 -18.89
N SER A 50 -16.18 -0.18 -18.64
CA SER A 50 -15.67 1.18 -18.40
C SER A 50 -15.00 1.28 -17.03
N GLU A 51 -14.11 2.25 -16.81
CA GLU A 51 -13.55 2.53 -15.48
C GLU A 51 -14.66 2.83 -14.46
N PHE A 52 -15.76 3.49 -14.87
CA PHE A 52 -16.95 3.65 -14.03
C PHE A 52 -17.60 2.31 -13.65
N ASP A 53 -17.73 1.36 -14.57
CA ASP A 53 -18.29 0.04 -14.29
C ASP A 53 -17.35 -0.85 -13.47
N ALA A 54 -16.04 -0.67 -13.65
CA ALA A 54 -15.01 -1.34 -12.85
C ALA A 54 -15.08 -0.89 -11.39
N VAL A 55 -15.17 0.42 -11.11
CA VAL A 55 -15.29 0.92 -9.73
C VAL A 55 -16.56 0.42 -9.04
N ARG A 56 -17.65 0.17 -9.76
CA ARG A 56 -18.87 -0.44 -9.16
C ARG A 56 -18.60 -1.83 -8.56
N GLN A 57 -17.60 -2.56 -9.07
CA GLN A 57 -17.24 -3.88 -8.52
C GLN A 57 -16.60 -3.78 -7.13
N MET A 58 -16.06 -2.62 -6.75
CA MET A 58 -15.50 -2.39 -5.42
C MET A 58 -16.55 -2.43 -4.31
N GLN A 59 -17.84 -2.26 -4.65
CA GLN A 59 -18.93 -2.20 -3.68
C GLN A 59 -18.67 -1.21 -2.54
N LEU A 60 -18.15 -0.02 -2.88
CA LEU A 60 -17.76 1.00 -1.92
C LEU A 60 -18.90 1.31 -0.95
N GLY A 61 -18.58 1.24 0.34
CA GLY A 61 -19.53 1.49 1.42
C GLY A 61 -19.74 2.98 1.69
N VAL A 62 -20.39 3.26 2.82
CA VAL A 62 -20.70 4.63 3.29
C VAL A 62 -19.65 5.20 4.24
N LEU A 63 -18.50 4.53 4.40
CA LEU A 63 -17.43 5.02 5.27
C LEU A 63 -16.87 6.34 4.72
N PRO A 64 -16.48 7.29 5.60
CA PRO A 64 -15.81 8.50 5.16
C PRO A 64 -14.51 8.16 4.45
N HIS A 65 -14.41 8.62 3.21
CA HIS A 65 -13.19 8.47 2.42
C HIS A 65 -12.12 9.43 2.93
N SER A 66 -10.88 8.97 2.96
CA SER A 66 -9.70 9.78 3.30
C SER A 66 -9.07 10.44 2.06
N CYS A 67 -9.39 9.92 0.86
CA CYS A 67 -9.09 10.48 -0.45
C CYS A 67 -10.17 10.07 -1.46
N HIS A 68 -10.28 10.72 -2.62
CA HIS A 68 -11.20 10.25 -3.66
C HIS A 68 -10.79 8.86 -4.17
N THR A 69 -11.76 8.07 -4.65
CA THR A 69 -11.48 6.78 -5.29
C THR A 69 -10.70 6.99 -6.59
N MET A 70 -9.61 6.26 -6.74
CA MET A 70 -8.74 6.32 -7.91
C MET A 70 -8.88 5.04 -8.73
N LEU A 71 -9.01 5.18 -10.05
CA LEU A 71 -8.88 4.08 -11.00
C LEU A 71 -8.53 4.67 -12.36
N SER A 72 -7.40 4.25 -12.94
CA SER A 72 -7.07 4.57 -14.32
C SER A 72 -6.44 3.38 -15.03
N SER A 73 -6.59 3.35 -16.35
CA SER A 73 -6.15 2.25 -17.20
C SER A 73 -5.55 2.74 -18.54
N GLY A 74 -4.72 1.89 -19.17
CA GLY A 74 -4.12 2.17 -20.47
C GLY A 74 -3.06 3.27 -20.47
N ASP A 75 -2.91 3.94 -21.61
CA ASP A 75 -1.87 4.95 -21.85
C ASP A 75 -1.98 6.21 -20.95
N ARG A 76 -3.13 6.42 -20.28
CA ARG A 76 -3.35 7.53 -19.33
C ARG A 76 -3.28 7.05 -17.88
N LEU A 77 -2.27 6.25 -17.58
CA LEU A 77 -2.04 5.70 -16.24
C LEU A 77 -1.46 6.78 -15.31
N VAL A 78 -2.34 7.47 -14.60
CA VAL A 78 -1.98 8.43 -13.55
C VAL A 78 -2.64 7.96 -12.26
N GLY A 79 -1.83 7.67 -11.24
CA GLY A 79 -2.29 7.10 -9.97
C GLY A 79 -3.36 7.93 -9.25
N LEU A 80 -3.37 9.26 -9.46
CA LEU A 80 -4.30 10.18 -8.81
C LEU A 80 -5.62 10.41 -9.58
N ASN A 81 -5.80 9.80 -10.75
CA ASN A 81 -7.00 10.02 -11.55
C ASN A 81 -8.22 9.32 -10.95
N SER A 82 -9.34 10.04 -10.90
CA SER A 82 -10.67 9.45 -10.74
C SER A 82 -11.02 8.57 -11.94
N PRO A 83 -11.88 7.55 -11.78
CA PRO A 83 -12.39 6.75 -12.89
C PRO A 83 -13.05 7.62 -13.96
N SER A 84 -12.96 7.19 -15.21
CA SER A 84 -13.54 7.86 -16.36
C SER A 84 -14.47 6.95 -17.19
N GLY A 85 -14.90 7.44 -18.37
CA GLY A 85 -15.62 6.61 -19.34
C GLY A 85 -14.71 5.70 -20.18
N ARG A 86 -13.40 5.67 -19.92
CA ARG A 86 -12.45 4.82 -20.66
C ARG A 86 -12.82 3.34 -20.47
N VAL A 87 -12.77 2.58 -21.56
CA VAL A 87 -13.01 1.13 -21.55
C VAL A 87 -11.69 0.39 -21.40
N LEU A 88 -11.63 -0.53 -20.44
CA LEU A 88 -10.48 -1.39 -20.21
C LEU A 88 -10.32 -2.40 -21.37
N GLY A 89 -9.14 -2.47 -21.94
CA GLY A 89 -8.75 -3.38 -23.01
C GLY A 89 -7.84 -4.52 -22.51
N PRO A 90 -7.72 -5.62 -23.26
CA PRO A 90 -6.72 -6.65 -22.99
C PRO A 90 -5.30 -6.06 -23.07
N GLY A 91 -4.44 -6.41 -22.11
CA GLY A 91 -3.06 -5.92 -22.06
C GLY A 91 -2.90 -4.47 -21.60
N ASP A 92 -3.98 -3.80 -21.16
CA ASP A 92 -3.87 -2.49 -20.54
C ASP A 92 -3.16 -2.58 -19.19
N PRO A 93 -2.25 -1.66 -18.84
CA PRO A 93 -1.90 -1.44 -17.45
C PRO A 93 -3.09 -0.82 -16.71
N VAL A 94 -3.24 -1.12 -15.43
CA VAL A 94 -4.34 -0.64 -14.59
C VAL A 94 -3.81 -0.32 -13.20
N THR A 95 -4.24 0.81 -12.64
CA THR A 95 -3.96 1.21 -11.25
C THR A 95 -5.24 1.63 -10.56
N THR A 96 -5.30 1.40 -9.25
CA THR A 96 -6.45 1.78 -8.43
C THR A 96 -6.02 2.04 -7.00
N ALA A 97 -6.72 2.94 -6.31
CA ALA A 97 -6.59 3.15 -4.88
C ALA A 97 -7.94 3.47 -4.24
N VAL A 98 -8.17 2.93 -3.04
CA VAL A 98 -9.33 3.25 -2.19
C VAL A 98 -8.81 3.63 -0.81
N GLY A 99 -9.14 4.83 -0.36
CA GLY A 99 -8.79 5.35 0.97
C GLY A 99 -10.03 5.60 1.84
N TYR A 100 -10.05 4.99 3.02
CA TYR A 100 -10.97 5.30 4.11
C TYR A 100 -10.18 5.81 5.32
N ILE A 101 -10.86 6.35 6.33
CA ILE A 101 -10.20 6.72 7.58
C ILE A 101 -9.42 5.52 8.13
N GLY A 102 -8.11 5.72 8.36
CA GLY A 102 -7.21 4.73 8.93
C GLY A 102 -6.62 3.71 7.96
N GLY A 103 -6.94 3.79 6.66
CA GLY A 103 -6.43 2.83 5.69
C GLY A 103 -6.51 3.30 4.25
N LEU A 104 -5.53 2.88 3.46
CA LEU A 104 -5.58 2.92 2.01
C LEU A 104 -5.04 1.61 1.45
N THR A 105 -5.67 1.12 0.38
CA THR A 105 -5.14 0.04 -0.43
C THR A 105 -5.01 0.50 -1.86
N SER A 106 -3.81 0.40 -2.42
CA SER A 106 -3.51 0.72 -3.83
C SER A 106 -2.84 -0.46 -4.53
N ARG A 107 -3.18 -0.67 -5.79
CA ARG A 107 -2.61 -1.74 -6.62
C ARG A 107 -2.40 -1.27 -8.05
N MET A 108 -1.28 -1.67 -8.63
CA MET A 108 -1.02 -1.59 -10.07
C MET A 108 -0.70 -2.97 -10.64
N GLY A 109 -1.25 -3.27 -11.81
CA GLY A 109 -0.98 -4.49 -12.57
C GLY A 109 -1.46 -4.37 -14.00
N TRP A 110 -1.60 -5.51 -14.68
CA TRP A 110 -1.97 -5.57 -16.09
C TRP A 110 -3.28 -6.35 -16.29
N MET A 111 -4.11 -5.90 -17.23
CA MET A 111 -5.31 -6.59 -17.71
C MET A 111 -4.95 -7.78 -18.61
N ALA A 112 -4.18 -8.71 -18.06
CA ALA A 112 -3.65 -9.90 -18.68
C ALA A 112 -3.69 -11.08 -17.70
N ALA A 113 -3.55 -12.31 -18.20
CA ALA A 113 -3.48 -13.53 -17.38
C ALA A 113 -2.03 -14.00 -17.14
N ASP A 114 -1.12 -13.60 -18.03
CA ASP A 114 0.29 -13.93 -18.04
C ASP A 114 1.07 -12.94 -18.90
N GLU A 115 2.39 -13.13 -18.94
CA GLU A 115 3.37 -12.39 -19.72
C GLU A 115 3.01 -12.30 -21.22
N GLY A 116 2.35 -13.30 -21.78
CA GLY A 116 1.95 -13.34 -23.19
C GLY A 116 0.84 -12.35 -23.54
N GLY A 117 0.04 -11.93 -22.55
CA GLY A 117 -1.01 -10.93 -22.69
C GLY A 117 -0.53 -9.47 -22.62
N LEU A 118 0.77 -9.24 -22.38
CA LEU A 118 1.35 -7.91 -22.30
C LEU A 118 1.82 -7.42 -23.68
N PRO A 119 1.96 -6.09 -23.87
CA PRO A 119 2.70 -5.55 -25.01
C PRO A 119 4.08 -6.22 -25.13
N GLU A 120 4.55 -6.46 -26.36
CA GLU A 120 5.80 -7.20 -26.60
C GLU A 120 7.00 -6.63 -25.82
N ALA A 121 7.10 -5.30 -25.75
CA ALA A 121 8.15 -4.58 -25.04
C ALA A 121 8.06 -4.64 -23.50
N ALA A 122 6.98 -5.19 -22.94
CA ALA A 122 6.75 -5.30 -21.50
C ALA A 122 6.56 -6.75 -21.02
N ARG A 123 6.78 -7.76 -21.88
CA ARG A 123 6.62 -9.18 -21.48
C ARG A 123 7.54 -9.61 -20.35
N ASP A 124 8.68 -8.92 -20.20
CA ASP A 124 9.62 -9.10 -19.08
C ASP A 124 9.28 -8.22 -17.86
N TYR A 125 8.06 -7.65 -17.77
CA TYR A 125 7.62 -6.77 -16.68
C TYR A 125 7.87 -7.35 -15.27
N VAL A 126 7.64 -8.66 -15.08
CA VAL A 126 7.85 -9.31 -13.79
C VAL A 126 9.33 -9.30 -13.41
N GLU A 127 10.21 -9.64 -14.34
CA GLU A 127 11.66 -9.67 -14.12
C GLU A 127 12.24 -8.26 -13.97
N ARG A 128 11.83 -7.33 -14.84
CA ARG A 128 12.39 -5.98 -14.93
C ARG A 128 11.91 -5.02 -13.86
N LEU A 129 10.63 -5.11 -13.48
CA LEU A 129 9.97 -4.11 -12.65
C LEU A 129 9.30 -4.70 -11.41
N ALA A 130 8.31 -5.59 -11.57
CA ALA A 130 7.51 -6.05 -10.43
C ALA A 130 8.32 -6.85 -9.40
N GLY A 131 9.27 -7.69 -9.84
CA GLY A 131 10.16 -8.45 -8.98
C GLY A 131 11.09 -7.55 -8.14
N PRO A 132 11.92 -6.69 -8.76
CA PRO A 132 12.76 -5.73 -8.03
C PRO A 132 11.95 -4.81 -7.12
N TYR A 133 10.78 -4.35 -7.57
CA TYR A 133 9.85 -3.59 -6.75
C TYR A 133 9.38 -4.36 -5.52
N PHE A 134 8.94 -5.61 -5.70
CA PHE A 134 8.49 -6.45 -4.61
C PHE A 134 9.59 -6.74 -3.60
N LEU A 135 10.84 -6.95 -4.05
CA LEU A 135 11.99 -7.09 -3.15
C LEU A 135 12.22 -5.84 -2.29
N CYS A 136 12.05 -4.65 -2.89
CA CYS A 136 12.10 -3.39 -2.15
C CYS A 136 10.99 -3.30 -1.09
N ALA A 137 9.75 -3.62 -1.47
CA ALA A 137 8.61 -3.59 -0.54
C ALA A 137 8.74 -4.65 0.58
N ALA A 138 9.23 -5.84 0.26
CA ALA A 138 9.52 -6.88 1.23
C ALA A 138 10.57 -6.41 2.25
N GLU A 139 11.71 -5.86 1.80
CA GLU A 139 12.73 -5.33 2.71
C GLU A 139 12.19 -4.13 3.52
N TRP A 140 11.32 -3.29 2.94
CA TRP A 140 10.65 -2.20 3.66
C TRP A 140 9.81 -2.74 4.83
N TYR A 141 8.98 -3.77 4.60
CA TYR A 141 8.16 -4.41 5.62
C TYR A 141 9.00 -5.10 6.71
N GLU A 142 10.13 -5.70 6.34
CA GLU A 142 11.06 -6.33 7.29
C GLU A 142 11.86 -5.29 8.10
N THR A 143 12.09 -4.11 7.52
CA THR A 143 12.93 -3.06 8.10
C THR A 143 12.15 -2.12 9.00
N ILE A 144 10.95 -1.68 8.63
CA ILE A 144 10.16 -0.76 9.45
C ILE A 144 9.95 -1.31 10.86
N GLY A 145 9.98 -0.44 11.86
CA GLY A 145 9.80 -0.81 13.27
C GLY A 145 10.05 0.37 14.20
N ILE A 146 9.74 0.19 15.48
CA ILE A 146 9.95 1.22 16.50
C ILE A 146 11.46 1.50 16.60
N GLY A 147 11.84 2.78 16.59
CA GLY A 147 13.23 3.25 16.66
C GLY A 147 13.94 3.33 15.31
N VAL A 148 13.39 2.74 14.25
CA VAL A 148 13.93 2.89 12.87
C VAL A 148 13.66 4.31 12.40
N THR A 149 14.64 4.93 11.77
CA THR A 149 14.50 6.29 11.23
C THR A 149 13.90 6.29 9.82
N GLY A 150 13.19 7.35 9.46
CA GLY A 150 12.71 7.48 8.10
C GLY A 150 13.83 7.61 7.07
N GLY A 151 15.03 8.07 7.46
CA GLY A 151 16.21 8.10 6.59
C GLY A 151 16.72 6.72 6.22
N GLU A 152 16.58 5.73 7.12
CA GLU A 152 16.91 4.33 6.83
C GLU A 152 15.95 3.73 5.81
N LEU A 153 14.64 4.01 5.90
CA LEU A 153 13.65 3.56 4.91
C LEU A 153 13.83 4.24 3.55
N ASP A 154 14.13 5.54 3.51
CA ASP A 154 14.44 6.25 2.26
C ASP A 154 15.71 5.67 1.59
N ALA A 155 16.78 5.48 2.36
CA ALA A 155 18.02 4.89 1.85
C ALA A 155 17.82 3.46 1.34
N LEU A 156 16.99 2.65 2.02
CA LEU A 156 16.59 1.33 1.57
C LEU A 156 15.87 1.38 0.22
N ALA A 157 14.85 2.21 0.09
CA ALA A 157 14.08 2.28 -1.15
C ALA A 157 14.96 2.75 -2.32
N ARG A 158 15.84 3.74 -2.09
CA ARG A 158 16.78 4.24 -3.10
C ARG A 158 17.87 3.23 -3.46
N ARG A 159 18.29 2.36 -2.54
CA ARG A 159 19.23 1.27 -2.87
C ARG A 159 18.63 0.30 -3.89
N HIS A 160 17.34 -0.02 -3.77
CA HIS A 160 16.64 -0.92 -4.70
C HIS A 160 16.23 -0.21 -5.99
N LEU A 161 15.62 0.97 -5.85
CA LEU A 161 14.86 1.63 -6.91
C LEU A 161 15.38 3.03 -7.26
N GLY A 162 16.62 3.36 -6.88
CA GLY A 162 17.21 4.68 -7.13
C GLY A 162 17.75 4.90 -8.55
N SER A 163 17.72 3.88 -9.40
CA SER A 163 18.16 4.02 -10.79
C SER A 163 17.17 4.89 -11.60
N PRO A 164 17.63 5.59 -12.66
CA PRO A 164 16.74 6.39 -13.51
C PRO A 164 15.58 5.59 -14.13
N PHE A 165 15.73 4.27 -14.27
CA PHE A 165 14.68 3.39 -14.79
C PHE A 165 13.44 3.37 -13.90
N PHE A 166 13.61 3.28 -12.58
CA PHE A 166 12.47 3.21 -11.65
C PHE A 166 11.88 4.58 -11.33
N ASN A 167 12.66 5.65 -11.50
CA ASN A 167 12.22 7.03 -11.33
C ASN A 167 11.46 7.26 -9.99
N LEU A 168 12.08 6.85 -8.89
CA LEU A 168 11.51 7.00 -7.54
C LEU A 168 11.62 8.46 -7.06
N VAL A 169 10.51 9.19 -7.14
CA VAL A 169 10.45 10.64 -6.82
C VAL A 169 9.75 10.97 -5.50
N LEU A 170 8.87 10.09 -5.02
CA LEU A 170 8.08 10.31 -3.79
C LEU A 170 8.77 9.71 -2.56
N ASN A 171 8.30 10.15 -1.39
CA ASN A 171 8.71 9.60 -0.10
C ASN A 171 8.22 8.14 0.02
N PRO A 172 9.10 7.16 0.31
CA PRO A 172 8.73 5.74 0.35
C PRO A 172 8.01 5.36 1.66
N GLY A 173 6.85 5.95 1.87
CA GLY A 173 6.00 5.79 3.05
C GLY A 173 5.69 7.08 3.79
N HIS A 174 4.57 7.07 4.50
CA HIS A 174 4.07 8.19 5.29
C HIS A 174 3.13 7.69 6.37
N LEU A 175 2.78 8.58 7.31
CA LEU A 175 1.76 8.31 8.32
C LEU A 175 0.37 8.48 7.71
N ILE A 176 -0.55 7.60 8.10
CA ILE A 176 -1.97 7.64 7.74
C ILE A 176 -2.82 7.87 8.98
N HIS A 177 -3.95 8.57 8.82
CA HIS A 177 -4.86 8.85 9.94
C HIS A 177 -6.30 9.09 9.42
N LEU A 178 -6.91 10.25 9.71
CA LEU A 178 -8.21 10.64 9.14
C LEU A 178 -8.05 10.98 7.66
N ASP A 179 -6.89 11.54 7.33
CA ASP A 179 -6.44 11.83 5.98
C ASP A 179 -5.55 10.67 5.51
N GLU A 180 -5.51 10.48 4.20
CA GLU A 180 -4.64 9.50 3.55
C GLU A 180 -3.17 9.85 3.83
N TRP A 181 -2.76 11.09 3.62
CA TRP A 181 -1.41 11.56 3.95
C TRP A 181 -1.41 12.53 5.12
N MET A 182 -1.05 12.06 6.32
CA MET A 182 -0.94 12.95 7.49
C MET A 182 0.37 13.73 7.51
N ASN A 183 1.50 13.01 7.51
CA ASN A 183 2.85 13.56 7.42
C ASN A 183 3.83 12.41 7.13
N THR A 184 5.04 12.69 6.64
CA THR A 184 6.05 11.65 6.42
C THR A 184 7.31 11.90 7.24
N PRO A 185 7.77 10.92 8.02
CA PRO A 185 9.13 10.92 8.56
C PRO A 185 10.16 10.43 7.54
N VAL A 186 9.74 9.89 6.38
CA VAL A 186 10.58 9.16 5.43
C VAL A 186 11.10 10.10 4.34
N TYR A 187 12.23 10.74 4.56
CA TYR A 187 12.89 11.60 3.56
C TYR A 187 14.42 11.46 3.64
N PRO A 188 15.17 11.85 2.59
CA PRO A 188 16.62 11.72 2.57
C PRO A 188 17.28 12.32 3.81
N GLY A 189 18.01 11.50 4.55
CA GLY A 189 18.72 11.92 5.76
C GLY A 189 17.84 12.21 6.99
N SER A 190 16.55 11.84 6.96
CA SER A 190 15.66 11.99 8.11
C SER A 190 16.20 11.26 9.35
N ARG A 191 16.13 11.95 10.49
CA ARG A 191 16.49 11.41 11.82
C ARG A 191 15.27 11.10 12.67
N GLU A 192 14.09 11.25 12.11
CA GLU A 192 12.84 11.01 12.81
C GLU A 192 12.63 9.50 12.93
N ALA A 193 12.64 9.01 14.17
CA ALA A 193 12.41 7.61 14.48
C ALA A 193 10.92 7.31 14.60
N PHE A 194 10.49 6.19 14.05
CA PHE A 194 9.15 5.68 14.26
C PHE A 194 8.93 5.29 15.74
N VAL A 195 7.72 5.53 16.24
CA VAL A 195 7.33 5.27 17.63
C VAL A 195 6.10 4.36 17.72
N SER A 196 5.90 3.79 18.91
CA SER A 196 4.68 3.02 19.23
C SER A 196 3.44 3.89 19.07
N GLY A 197 2.35 3.34 18.53
CA GLY A 197 1.08 3.99 18.24
C GLY A 197 0.97 4.58 16.83
N GLN A 198 2.03 4.59 16.03
CA GLN A 198 1.96 5.11 14.66
C GLN A 198 1.26 4.12 13.71
N VAL A 199 0.53 4.66 12.73
CA VAL A 199 0.04 3.90 11.58
C VAL A 199 0.67 4.46 10.32
N VAL A 200 1.32 3.59 9.56
CA VAL A 200 2.25 3.94 8.47
C VAL A 200 1.84 3.20 7.21
N GLN A 201 1.78 3.90 6.08
CA GLN A 201 1.58 3.31 4.76
C GLN A 201 2.93 2.83 4.21
N CYS A 202 2.98 1.58 3.74
CA CYS A 202 3.97 1.21 2.73
C CYS A 202 3.53 1.90 1.44
N ASP A 203 4.25 2.93 1.01
CA ASP A 203 3.94 3.65 -0.22
C ASP A 203 5.21 3.85 -1.04
N ILE A 204 5.45 2.95 -2.00
CA ILE A 204 6.61 2.98 -2.88
C ILE A 204 6.09 2.94 -4.31
N ILE A 205 6.39 3.99 -5.08
CA ILE A 205 5.85 4.18 -6.43
C ILE A 205 7.00 4.37 -7.42
N PRO A 206 7.52 3.29 -8.04
CA PRO A 206 8.35 3.41 -9.23
C PRO A 206 7.50 3.91 -10.42
N ALA A 207 7.88 5.05 -10.97
CA ALA A 207 7.25 5.67 -12.14
C ALA A 207 8.09 5.44 -13.40
N ALA A 208 8.27 4.16 -13.77
CA ALA A 208 9.14 3.75 -14.88
C ALA A 208 8.71 4.30 -16.25
N GLY A 209 7.44 4.62 -16.42
CA GLY A 209 6.88 5.11 -17.68
C GLY A 209 6.78 4.02 -18.75
N PRO A 210 6.21 4.33 -19.94
CA PRO A 210 6.09 3.35 -21.01
C PRO A 210 7.44 2.75 -21.42
N PRO A 211 7.52 1.43 -21.70
CA PRO A 211 6.41 0.50 -21.83
C PRO A 211 5.98 -0.18 -20.51
N TYR A 212 6.70 0.02 -19.40
CA TYR A 212 6.47 -0.71 -18.14
C TYR A 212 5.46 -0.04 -17.20
N HIS A 213 5.26 1.27 -17.37
CA HIS A 213 4.45 2.16 -16.56
C HIS A 213 4.89 2.28 -15.09
N GLY A 214 4.62 1.27 -14.28
CA GLY A 214 4.91 1.29 -12.86
C GLY A 214 4.55 -0.04 -12.19
N ALA A 215 4.76 -0.09 -10.87
CA ALA A 215 4.33 -1.17 -10.00
C ALA A 215 3.91 -0.57 -8.67
N ASN A 216 2.92 -1.16 -8.02
CA ASN A 216 2.41 -0.61 -6.77
C ASN A 216 1.71 -1.66 -5.91
N ILE A 217 2.10 -1.71 -4.65
CA ILE A 217 1.36 -2.23 -3.51
C ILE A 217 1.43 -1.17 -2.41
N GLU A 218 0.27 -0.69 -1.98
CA GLU A 218 0.19 0.16 -0.80
C GLU A 218 -0.76 -0.44 0.20
N ASP A 219 -0.30 -0.60 1.43
CA ASP A 219 -1.12 -1.02 2.57
C ASP A 219 -0.51 -0.50 3.89
N GLY A 220 -1.40 -0.22 4.84
CA GLY A 220 -1.05 0.28 6.17
C GLY A 220 -0.58 -0.81 7.15
N VAL A 221 0.39 -0.44 7.98
CA VAL A 221 0.81 -1.16 9.19
C VAL A 221 0.67 -0.29 10.41
N ALA A 222 0.29 -0.86 11.55
CA ALA A 222 0.43 -0.21 12.85
C ALA A 222 1.73 -0.65 13.54
N LEU A 223 2.33 0.25 14.31
CA LEU A 223 3.48 -0.03 15.17
C LEU A 223 3.02 -0.03 16.62
N LEU A 224 3.15 -1.15 17.32
CA LEU A 224 2.82 -1.25 18.74
C LEU A 224 3.94 -1.96 19.50
N ASP A 225 4.39 -1.35 20.59
CA ASP A 225 5.25 -2.00 21.58
C ASP A 225 4.54 -3.18 22.27
N GLU A 226 5.25 -3.86 23.18
CA GLU A 226 4.71 -5.02 23.87
C GLU A 226 3.41 -4.71 24.62
N ARG A 227 3.35 -3.59 25.36
CA ARG A 227 2.16 -3.18 26.10
C ARG A 227 0.98 -2.92 25.18
N GLY A 228 1.21 -2.20 24.07
CA GLY A 228 0.17 -1.91 23.09
C GLY A 228 -0.34 -3.16 22.39
N ARG A 229 0.53 -4.12 22.07
CA ARG A 229 0.12 -5.41 21.50
C ARG A 229 -0.69 -6.25 22.47
N ASP A 230 -0.33 -6.26 23.75
CA ASP A 230 -1.08 -6.98 24.77
C ASP A 230 -2.46 -6.34 25.00
N GLU A 231 -2.53 -5.01 25.06
CA GLU A 231 -3.79 -4.28 25.14
C GLU A 231 -4.70 -4.56 23.94
N LEU A 232 -4.15 -4.54 22.71
CA LEU A 232 -4.90 -4.86 21.50
C LEU A 232 -5.43 -6.31 21.54
N ARG A 233 -4.60 -7.26 21.99
CA ARG A 233 -4.98 -8.68 22.12
C ARG A 233 -6.08 -8.89 23.14
N GLU A 234 -6.04 -8.20 24.28
CA GLU A 234 -7.03 -8.31 25.34
C GLU A 234 -8.36 -7.64 24.96
N ARG A 235 -8.31 -6.40 24.47
CA ARG A 235 -9.52 -5.58 24.23
C ARG A 235 -10.17 -5.87 22.88
N PHE A 236 -9.39 -6.26 21.87
CA PHE A 236 -9.85 -6.47 20.50
C PHE A 236 -9.32 -7.81 19.92
N PRO A 237 -9.66 -8.95 20.54
CA PRO A 237 -9.10 -10.26 20.17
C PRO A 237 -9.36 -10.65 18.71
N GLU A 238 -10.47 -10.23 18.11
CA GLU A 238 -10.77 -10.49 16.70
C GLU A 238 -9.86 -9.70 15.75
N VAL A 239 -9.56 -8.44 16.08
CA VAL A 239 -8.60 -7.61 15.34
C VAL A 239 -7.23 -8.25 15.41
N TRP A 240 -6.80 -8.66 16.61
CA TRP A 240 -5.54 -9.38 16.81
C TRP A 240 -5.49 -10.68 15.98
N GLY A 241 -6.58 -11.46 15.97
CA GLY A 241 -6.68 -12.69 15.16
C GLY A 241 -6.48 -12.46 13.67
N ARG A 242 -7.10 -11.42 13.10
CA ARG A 242 -6.90 -11.04 11.68
C ARG A 242 -5.47 -10.60 11.39
N ILE A 243 -4.89 -9.78 12.27
CA ILE A 243 -3.49 -9.35 12.16
C ILE A 243 -2.55 -10.55 12.19
N ALA A 244 -2.76 -11.49 13.11
CA ALA A 244 -1.95 -12.70 13.21
C ALA A 244 -2.04 -13.57 11.94
N ALA A 245 -3.25 -13.73 11.38
CA ALA A 245 -3.45 -14.46 10.13
C ALA A 245 -2.72 -13.78 8.94
N ARG A 246 -2.78 -12.46 8.84
CA ARG A 246 -2.03 -11.69 7.82
C ARG A 246 -0.53 -11.85 7.99
N ARG A 247 -0.01 -11.77 9.22
CA ARG A 247 1.41 -12.01 9.51
C ARG A 247 1.84 -13.42 9.09
N ALA A 248 1.02 -14.44 9.34
CA ALA A 248 1.27 -15.81 8.90
C ALA A 248 1.31 -15.89 7.37
N PHE A 249 0.33 -15.32 6.67
CA PHE A 249 0.33 -15.26 5.20
C PHE A 249 1.57 -14.56 4.64
N MET A 250 1.96 -13.41 5.19
CA MET A 250 3.15 -12.69 4.77
C MET A 250 4.43 -13.50 4.96
N LEU A 251 4.54 -14.26 6.06
CA LEU A 251 5.68 -15.14 6.29
C LEU A 251 5.67 -16.37 5.38
N ASP A 252 4.57 -17.12 5.41
CA ASP A 252 4.49 -18.48 4.86
C ASP A 252 4.28 -18.49 3.33
N VAL A 253 3.69 -17.42 2.78
CA VAL A 253 3.37 -17.32 1.35
C VAL A 253 4.26 -16.28 0.65
N LEU A 254 4.46 -15.11 1.25
CA LEU A 254 5.22 -14.03 0.61
C LEU A 254 6.72 -14.06 0.92
N GLY A 255 7.14 -14.79 1.97
CA GLY A 255 8.52 -14.81 2.44
C GLY A 255 8.95 -13.52 3.14
N ILE A 256 8.01 -12.77 3.73
CA ILE A 256 8.24 -11.48 4.41
C ILE A 256 8.15 -11.68 5.92
N ARG A 257 9.26 -11.49 6.63
CA ARG A 257 9.34 -11.65 8.09
C ARG A 257 9.19 -10.32 8.83
N LEU A 258 7.97 -10.02 9.25
CA LEU A 258 7.68 -8.82 10.04
C LEU A 258 8.24 -8.89 11.47
N LYS A 259 8.83 -7.78 11.95
CA LYS A 259 9.16 -7.58 13.37
C LYS A 259 7.92 -7.72 14.26
N PRO A 260 8.04 -8.13 15.54
CA PRO A 260 6.89 -8.34 16.42
C PRO A 260 5.96 -7.12 16.55
N GLU A 261 6.50 -5.91 16.53
CA GLU A 261 5.79 -4.65 16.67
C GLU A 261 5.02 -4.19 15.42
N VAL A 262 5.25 -4.82 14.25
CA VAL A 262 4.65 -4.40 12.97
C VAL A 262 3.37 -5.18 12.71
N LEU A 263 2.24 -4.49 12.65
CA LEU A 263 0.91 -5.10 12.57
C LEU A 263 0.21 -4.75 11.24
N PRO A 264 0.13 -5.68 10.27
CA PRO A 264 -0.55 -5.42 9.00
C PRO A 264 -2.07 -5.26 9.17
N LEU A 265 -2.61 -4.16 8.64
CA LEU A 265 -4.02 -3.80 8.81
C LEU A 265 -4.92 -4.22 7.64
N SER A 266 -4.34 -4.41 6.46
CA SER A 266 -5.05 -4.75 5.21
C SER A 266 -5.09 -6.26 4.95
N ASN A 267 -6.20 -6.75 4.36
CA ASN A 267 -6.30 -8.13 3.88
C ASN A 267 -5.48 -8.42 2.62
N MET A 268 -4.89 -7.38 2.01
CA MET A 268 -3.98 -7.53 0.88
C MET A 268 -2.53 -7.22 1.24
N ALA A 269 -2.18 -6.94 2.50
CA ALA A 269 -0.83 -6.51 2.89
C ALA A 269 0.29 -7.33 2.22
N GLY A 270 1.12 -6.66 1.42
CA GLY A 270 2.22 -7.29 0.67
C GLY A 270 1.80 -8.05 -0.60
N ALA A 271 0.55 -8.45 -0.76
CA ALA A 271 0.11 -9.25 -1.91
C ALA A 271 0.11 -8.43 -3.21
N MET A 272 0.90 -8.87 -4.19
CA MET A 272 1.08 -8.19 -5.48
C MET A 272 0.70 -9.12 -6.65
N PRO A 273 -0.53 -9.04 -7.18
CA PRO A 273 -0.89 -9.70 -8.43
C PRO A 273 -0.46 -8.86 -9.64
N PRO A 274 0.56 -9.25 -10.41
CA PRO A 274 0.97 -8.50 -11.60
C PRO A 274 -0.06 -8.59 -12.75
N PHE A 275 -0.91 -9.63 -12.73
CA PHE A 275 -1.85 -9.99 -13.78
C PHE A 275 -3.27 -10.12 -13.23
N TRP A 276 -4.15 -9.17 -13.55
CA TRP A 276 -5.48 -9.08 -12.94
C TRP A 276 -6.49 -10.09 -13.51
N LEU A 277 -6.20 -10.74 -14.64
CA LEU A 277 -7.00 -11.87 -15.14
C LEU A 277 -6.54 -13.24 -14.58
N ALA A 278 -5.49 -13.25 -13.76
CA ALA A 278 -5.05 -14.42 -13.00
C ALA A 278 -4.63 -14.00 -11.58
N PRO A 279 -5.54 -13.43 -10.77
CA PRO A 279 -5.20 -12.73 -9.53
C PRO A 279 -4.64 -13.63 -8.41
N GLN A 280 -4.76 -14.95 -8.55
CA GLN A 280 -4.11 -15.95 -7.70
C GLN A 280 -2.60 -16.07 -7.93
N ARG A 281 -2.08 -15.56 -9.07
CA ARG A 281 -0.64 -15.47 -9.33
C ARG A 281 -0.14 -14.19 -8.67
N ILE A 282 0.62 -14.33 -7.60
CA ILE A 282 1.23 -13.21 -6.87
C ILE A 282 2.75 -13.32 -6.91
N VAL A 283 3.42 -12.17 -6.81
CA VAL A 283 4.87 -12.12 -6.58
C VAL A 283 5.16 -12.52 -5.13
N ALA A 284 6.17 -13.36 -4.92
CA ALA A 284 6.62 -13.79 -3.60
C ALA A 284 8.16 -13.94 -3.60
N ARG A 285 8.77 -13.84 -2.43
CA ARG A 285 10.21 -14.07 -2.25
C ARG A 285 10.44 -15.58 -2.16
N ALA A 286 11.24 -16.11 -3.08
CA ALA A 286 11.66 -17.51 -3.08
C ALA A 286 12.63 -17.83 -1.93
#